data_AF-A0A1E5W1D4-F1
#
_entry.id   AF-A0A1E5W1D4-F1
#
_cell.length_a   1.000
_cell.length_b   1.000
_cell.length_c   1.000
_cell.angle_alpha   90.00
_cell.angle_beta   90.00
_cell.angle_gamma   90.00
#
_symmetry.space_group_name_H-M   'P 1'
#
loop_
_entity.id
_entity.type
_entity.pdbx_description
1 polymer ?
#
loop_
_entity_poly.entity_id
_entity_poly.type
_entity_poly.pdbx_seq_one_letter_code
_entity_poly.pdbx_strand_id
1 'polypeptide(L)'
;MPLQRRSSVGPHWRPILWIDFFLFLDEMASRPKLSGIQKQVLALYRGFLRTAHLKAPEERRGIESVVLAEFHDNARDVDRGNFVYIEYLLRRGKRQLEQLKNPDITGLATLEVKK
;
A
#
# COMPACT_ATOMS: atom_id res chain seq x y z
N MET A 1 -4.85 40.37 -19.86
CA MET A 1 -4.81 40.15 -18.39
C MET A 1 -6.10 40.69 -17.78
N PRO A 2 -6.62 40.13 -16.66
CA PRO A 2 -6.88 38.71 -16.35
C PRO A 2 -8.37 38.54 -15.89
N LEU A 3 -8.98 37.35 -15.79
CA LEU A 3 -8.87 36.47 -14.63
C LEU A 3 -9.37 35.06 -14.99
N GLN A 4 -8.46 34.11 -14.77
CA GLN A 4 -8.65 32.66 -14.77
C GLN A 4 -9.70 32.27 -13.72
N ARG A 5 -10.85 31.70 -14.13
CA ARG A 5 -11.74 30.99 -13.20
C ARG A 5 -11.29 29.53 -13.15
N ARG A 6 -10.43 29.23 -12.18
CA ARG A 6 -9.94 27.89 -11.86
C ARG A 6 -11.13 27.01 -11.46
N SER A 7 -11.55 26.12 -12.36
CA SER A 7 -12.49 25.03 -12.05
C SER A 7 -11.79 24.07 -11.09
N SER A 8 -12.09 24.20 -9.81
CA SER A 8 -11.78 23.20 -8.78
C SER A 8 -12.62 21.97 -9.06
N VAL A 9 -12.05 20.96 -9.71
CA VAL A 9 -12.54 19.60 -9.63
C VAL A 9 -11.60 18.87 -8.69
N GLY A 10 -11.79 19.09 -7.40
CA GLY A 10 -11.15 18.28 -6.38
C GLY A 10 -11.64 16.83 -6.50
N PRO A 11 -10.77 15.84 -6.27
CA PRO A 11 -11.17 14.45 -6.34
C PRO A 11 -12.19 14.15 -5.23
N HIS A 12 -13.37 13.71 -5.64
CA HIS A 12 -14.47 13.22 -4.82
C HIS A 12 -14.11 11.84 -4.26
N TRP A 13 -13.06 11.77 -3.44
CA TRP A 13 -12.68 10.54 -2.77
C TRP A 13 -13.82 10.10 -1.86
N ARG A 14 -14.42 8.94 -2.15
CA ARG A 14 -15.42 8.32 -1.28
C ARG A 14 -14.77 8.03 0.09
N PRO A 15 -15.39 8.46 1.21
CA PRO A 15 -14.76 8.48 2.54
C PRO A 15 -14.60 7.10 3.21
N ILE A 16 -14.97 6.01 2.53
CA ILE A 16 -15.04 4.67 3.13
C ILE A 16 -13.63 4.02 3.20
N LEU A 17 -12.78 4.25 2.19
CA LEU A 17 -11.47 3.59 2.08
C LEU A 17 -10.46 3.99 3.16
N TRP A 18 -10.52 5.22 3.69
CA TRP A 18 -9.59 5.68 4.72
C TRP A 18 -9.96 5.22 6.13
N ILE A 19 -11.25 5.09 6.41
CA ILE A 19 -11.73 4.62 7.71
C ILE A 19 -11.48 3.12 7.85
N ASP A 20 -11.82 2.32 6.83
CA ASP A 20 -11.55 0.89 6.84
C ASP A 20 -10.03 0.59 6.85
N PHE A 21 -9.23 1.42 6.18
CA PHE A 21 -7.77 1.35 6.24
C PHE A 21 -7.21 1.66 7.64
N PHE A 22 -7.69 2.74 8.27
CA PHE A 22 -7.25 3.11 9.62
C PHE A 22 -7.68 2.05 10.64
N LEU A 23 -8.89 1.50 10.50
CA LEU A 23 -9.40 0.40 11.32
C LEU A 23 -8.65 -0.91 11.08
N PHE A 24 -8.23 -1.23 9.85
CA PHE A 24 -7.40 -2.39 9.56
C PHE A 24 -5.99 -2.27 10.17
N LEU A 25 -5.37 -1.09 10.02
CA LEU A 25 -4.05 -0.83 10.58
C LEU A 25 -4.10 -0.79 12.12
N ASP A 26 -5.18 -0.25 12.69
CA ASP A 26 -5.46 -0.24 14.12
C ASP A 26 -5.79 -1.64 14.64
N GLU A 27 -6.59 -2.45 13.95
CA GLU A 27 -6.85 -3.85 14.33
C GLU A 27 -5.56 -4.69 14.33
N MET A 28 -4.68 -4.47 13.34
CA MET A 28 -3.37 -5.10 13.29
C MET A 28 -2.45 -4.59 14.41
N ALA A 29 -2.47 -3.30 14.73
CA ALA A 29 -1.59 -2.70 15.75
C ALA A 29 -2.07 -2.89 17.20
N SER A 30 -3.38 -3.01 17.42
CA SER A 30 -4.08 -3.10 18.72
C SER A 30 -4.02 -4.49 19.35
N ARG A 31 -3.55 -5.52 18.60
CA ARG A 31 -3.39 -6.87 19.14
C ARG A 31 -2.25 -6.91 20.17
N PRO A 32 -2.44 -7.46 21.40
CA PRO A 32 -1.48 -7.36 22.50
C PRO A 32 -0.09 -7.94 22.22
N LYS A 33 0.06 -8.75 21.16
CA LYS A 33 1.36 -9.18 20.65
C LYS A 33 1.24 -9.61 19.19
N LEU A 34 1.77 -8.79 18.28
CA LEU A 34 1.93 -9.18 16.87
C LEU A 34 2.92 -10.35 16.74
N SER A 35 2.54 -11.36 15.97
CA SER A 35 3.45 -12.45 15.56
C SER A 35 4.62 -11.90 14.73
N GLY A 36 5.70 -12.67 14.63
CA GLY A 36 6.87 -12.28 13.84
C GLY A 36 6.52 -11.97 12.38
N ILE A 37 5.67 -12.80 11.76
CA ILE A 37 5.26 -12.62 10.36
C ILE A 37 4.38 -11.37 10.19
N GLN A 38 3.46 -11.09 11.12
CA GLN A 38 2.65 -9.87 11.09
C GLN A 38 3.51 -8.60 11.21
N LYS A 39 4.55 -8.63 12.07
CA LYS A 39 5.53 -7.53 12.15
C LYS A 39 6.27 -7.32 10.83
N GLN A 40 6.63 -8.42 10.14
CA GLN A 40 7.27 -8.33 8.82
C GLN A 40 6.32 -7.74 7.76
N VAL A 41 5.05 -8.14 7.75
CA VAL A 41 4.02 -7.58 6.84
C VAL A 41 3.86 -6.07 7.07
N LEU A 42 3.74 -5.64 8.32
CA LEU A 42 3.65 -4.21 8.66
C LEU A 42 4.91 -3.43 8.32
N ALA A 43 6.09 -4.02 8.55
CA ALA A 43 7.35 -3.39 8.20
C ALA A 43 7.47 -3.19 6.68
N LEU A 44 7.02 -4.17 5.89
CA LEU A 44 6.99 -4.10 4.43
C LEU A 44 6.02 -3.02 3.95
N TYR A 45 4.79 -3.00 4.47
CA TYR A 45 3.80 -1.96 4.16
C TYR A 45 4.34 -0.54 4.43
N ARG A 46 4.88 -0.33 5.63
CA ARG A 46 5.50 0.96 6.01
C ARG A 46 6.71 1.29 5.13
N GLY A 47 7.45 0.29 4.67
CA GLY A 47 8.54 0.45 3.71
C GLY A 47 8.06 1.10 2.42
N PHE A 48 6.98 0.57 1.82
CA PHE A 48 6.38 1.14 0.61
C PHE A 48 5.93 2.58 0.81
N LEU A 49 5.21 2.88 1.90
CA LEU A 49 4.76 4.24 2.17
C LEU A 49 5.93 5.21 2.30
N ARG A 50 6.97 4.84 3.07
CA ARG A 50 8.16 5.69 3.21
C ARG A 50 8.83 5.95 1.87
N THR A 51 8.97 4.94 1.02
CA THR A 51 9.55 5.12 -0.32
C THR A 51 8.65 5.97 -1.22
N ALA A 52 7.34 5.78 -1.19
CA ALA A 52 6.38 6.60 -1.93
C ALA A 52 6.47 8.09 -1.52
N HIS A 53 6.68 8.37 -0.24
CA HIS A 53 6.89 9.72 0.27
C HIS A 53 8.14 10.43 -0.28
N LEU A 54 9.11 9.69 -0.81
CA LEU A 54 10.32 10.24 -1.45
C LEU A 54 10.11 10.55 -2.95
N LYS A 55 8.96 10.16 -3.52
CA LYS A 55 8.62 10.34 -4.93
C LYS A 55 7.81 11.61 -5.15
N ALA A 56 7.64 12.01 -6.42
CA ALA A 56 6.83 13.19 -6.75
C ALA A 56 5.37 13.00 -6.28
N PRO A 57 4.62 14.07 -5.96
CA PRO A 57 3.28 13.95 -5.40
C PRO A 57 2.31 13.09 -6.21
N GLU A 58 2.40 13.13 -7.54
CA GLU A 58 1.52 12.33 -8.41
C GLU A 58 1.93 10.85 -8.43
N GLU A 59 3.23 10.55 -8.49
CA GLU A 59 3.77 9.18 -8.40
C GLU A 59 3.44 8.56 -7.05
N ARG A 60 3.63 9.34 -5.97
CA ARG A 60 3.32 8.95 -4.61
C ARG A 60 1.88 8.48 -4.48
N ARG A 61 0.90 9.24 -5.01
CA ARG A 61 -0.53 8.87 -4.96
C ARG A 61 -0.79 7.56 -5.70
N GLY A 62 -0.19 7.38 -6.88
CA GLY A 62 -0.31 6.14 -7.65
C GLY A 62 0.23 4.93 -6.88
N ILE A 63 1.42 5.08 -6.30
CA ILE A 63 2.07 4.04 -5.48
C ILE A 63 1.22 3.72 -4.24
N GLU A 64 0.80 4.72 -3.48
CA GLU A 64 -0.03 4.55 -2.28
C GLU A 64 -1.34 3.81 -2.62
N SER A 65 -2.00 4.18 -3.72
CA SER A 65 -3.23 3.54 -4.16
C SER A 65 -3.04 2.06 -4.49
N VAL A 66 -1.96 1.71 -5.21
CA VAL A 66 -1.66 0.31 -5.58
C VAL A 66 -1.31 -0.51 -4.34
N VAL A 67 -0.45 0.03 -3.47
CA VAL A 67 -0.02 -0.66 -2.24
C VAL A 67 -1.22 -0.88 -1.32
N LEU A 68 -2.09 0.12 -1.16
CA LEU A 68 -3.27 0.00 -0.31
C LEU A 68 -4.23 -1.06 -0.83
N ALA A 69 -4.52 -1.07 -2.13
CA ALA A 69 -5.37 -2.09 -2.75
C ALA A 69 -4.79 -3.50 -2.59
N GLU A 70 -3.50 -3.70 -2.90
CA GLU A 70 -2.87 -5.02 -2.79
C GLU A 70 -2.85 -5.54 -1.35
N PHE A 71 -2.51 -4.70 -0.35
CA PHE A 71 -2.48 -5.14 1.04
C PHE A 71 -3.88 -5.41 1.59
N HIS A 72 -4.87 -4.62 1.20
CA HIS A 72 -6.26 -4.83 1.55
C HIS A 72 -6.81 -6.15 0.98
N ASP A 73 -6.60 -6.37 -0.32
CA ASP A 73 -7.08 -7.58 -0.99
C ASP A 73 -6.40 -8.83 -0.42
N ASN A 74 -5.10 -8.77 -0.16
CA ASN A 74 -4.40 -9.87 0.51
C ASN A 74 -4.91 -10.12 1.93
N ALA A 75 -5.21 -9.06 2.71
CA ALA A 75 -5.74 -9.23 4.06
C ALA A 75 -7.12 -9.90 4.10
N ARG A 76 -7.91 -9.73 3.04
CA ARG A 76 -9.23 -10.33 2.86
C ARG A 76 -9.16 -11.76 2.31
N ASP A 77 -8.36 -11.97 1.27
CA ASP A 77 -8.39 -13.20 0.47
C ASP A 77 -7.36 -14.25 0.92
N VAL A 78 -6.32 -13.86 1.67
CA VAL A 78 -5.28 -14.78 2.15
C VAL A 78 -5.63 -15.35 3.52
N ASP A 79 -5.68 -16.67 3.61
CA ASP A 79 -5.80 -17.36 4.89
C ASP A 79 -4.60 -17.03 5.80
N ARG A 80 -4.90 -16.57 7.01
CA ARG A 80 -3.93 -16.21 8.05
C ARG A 80 -3.07 -17.41 8.49
N GLY A 81 -3.56 -18.64 8.29
CA GLY A 81 -2.83 -19.89 8.54
C GLY A 81 -1.86 -20.29 7.43
N ASN A 82 -1.96 -19.69 6.23
CA ASN A 82 -1.11 -20.05 5.09
C ASN A 82 0.24 -19.34 5.13
N PHE A 83 1.08 -19.72 6.10
CA PHE A 83 2.40 -19.10 6.33
C PHE A 83 3.31 -19.16 5.09
N VAL A 84 3.28 -20.27 4.34
CA VAL A 84 4.09 -20.45 3.12
C VAL A 84 3.74 -19.39 2.07
N TYR A 85 2.44 -19.15 1.86
CA TYR A 85 2.00 -18.15 0.89
C TYR A 85 2.27 -16.72 1.38
N ILE A 86 2.05 -16.43 2.67
CA ILE A 86 2.37 -15.12 3.27
C ILE A 86 3.87 -14.82 3.13
N GLU A 87 4.73 -15.81 3.36
CA GLU A 87 6.16 -15.64 3.15
C GLU A 87 6.54 -15.40 1.69
N TYR A 88 5.87 -16.08 0.75
CA TYR A 88 6.04 -15.82 -0.68
C TYR A 88 5.70 -14.37 -1.01
N LEU A 89 4.56 -13.88 -0.54
CA LEU A 89 4.13 -12.48 -0.72
C LEU A 89 5.12 -11.50 -0.08
N LEU A 90 5.62 -11.79 1.12
CA LEU A 90 6.65 -10.99 1.78
C LEU A 90 7.94 -10.91 0.95
N ARG A 91 8.45 -12.04 0.45
CA ARG A 91 9.65 -12.07 -0.40
C ARG A 91 9.43 -11.30 -1.69
N ARG A 92 8.26 -11.44 -2.31
CA ARG A 92 7.88 -10.72 -3.53
C ARG A 92 7.78 -9.21 -3.30
N GLY A 93 7.03 -8.79 -2.28
CA GLY A 93 6.86 -7.38 -1.97
C GLY A 93 8.18 -6.71 -1.57
N LYS A 94 9.10 -7.42 -0.89
CA LYS A 94 10.46 -6.90 -0.65
C LYS A 94 11.20 -6.58 -1.94
N ARG A 95 11.13 -7.46 -2.97
CA ARG A 95 11.75 -7.18 -4.27
C ARG A 95 11.13 -5.96 -4.95
N GLN A 96 9.79 -5.84 -4.92
CA GLN A 96 9.09 -4.66 -5.45
C GLN A 96 9.49 -3.37 -4.71
N LEU A 97 9.65 -3.44 -3.39
CA LEU A 97 10.11 -2.31 -2.58
C LEU A 97 11.54 -1.91 -2.94
N GLU A 98 12.47 -2.87 -3.07
CA GLU A 98 13.84 -2.57 -3.49
C GLU A 98 13.90 -1.94 -4.89
N GLN A 99 13.05 -2.41 -5.82
CA GLN A 99 12.92 -1.78 -7.14
C GLN A 99 12.41 -0.35 -7.02
N LEU A 100 11.36 -0.11 -6.23
CA LEU A 100 10.77 1.21 -6.06
C LEU A 100 11.73 2.24 -5.45
N LYS A 101 12.73 1.80 -4.68
CA LYS A 101 13.78 2.69 -4.15
C LYS A 101 14.66 3.30 -5.23
N ASN A 102 14.75 2.69 -6.41
CA ASN A 102 15.44 3.31 -7.55
C ASN A 102 14.69 4.61 -7.94
N PRO A 103 15.35 5.77 -7.98
CA PRO A 103 14.72 7.03 -8.35
C PRO A 103 14.03 6.98 -9.72
N ASP A 104 14.56 6.21 -10.67
CA ASP A 104 14.07 6.13 -12.05
C ASP A 104 12.74 5.35 -12.19
N ILE A 105 12.33 4.63 -11.15
CA ILE A 105 11.07 3.88 -11.13
C ILE A 105 9.95 4.77 -10.58
N THR A 106 8.97 5.07 -11.42
CA THR A 106 7.88 6.02 -11.12
C THR A 106 6.58 5.35 -10.64
N GLY A 107 6.50 4.02 -10.66
CA GLY A 107 5.32 3.27 -10.25
C GLY A 107 5.61 1.80 -9.96
N LEU A 108 4.59 1.09 -9.45
CA LEU A 108 4.65 -0.35 -9.20
C LEU A 108 3.98 -1.09 -10.36
N ALA A 109 4.62 -2.15 -10.85
CA ALA A 109 3.95 -3.12 -11.70
C ALA A 109 2.96 -3.92 -10.85
N THR A 110 1.66 -3.68 -11.04
CA THR A 110 0.60 -4.53 -10.51
C THR A 110 0.72 -5.91 -11.17
N LEU A 111 0.88 -6.98 -10.38
CA LEU A 111 0.73 -8.32 -10.95
C LEU A 111 -0.70 -8.76 -10.70
N GLU A 112 -1.41 -9.06 -11.78
CA GLU A 112 -2.60 -9.90 -11.71
C GLU A 112 -2.21 -11.22 -11.06
N VAL A 113 -2.55 -11.40 -9.78
CA VAL A 113 -2.53 -12.72 -9.18
C VAL A 113 -3.70 -13.46 -9.82
N LYS A 114 -3.42 -14.36 -10.76
CA LYS A 114 -4.43 -15.28 -11.27
C LYS A 114 -5.02 -16.02 -10.07
N LYS A 115 -6.30 -15.75 -9.79
CA LYS A 115 -7.14 -16.49 -8.84
C LYS A 115 -7.29 -17.94 -9.28
#